data_AF-A0A7W4GHC3-F1
#
_entry.id   AF-A0A7W4GHC3-F1
#
_cell.length_a   1.000
_cell.length_b   1.000
_cell.length_c   1.000
_cell.angle_alpha   90.00
_cell.angle_beta   90.00
_cell.angle_gamma   90.00
#
_symmetry.space_group_name_H-M   'P 1'
#
loop_
_entity.id
_entity.type
_entity.pdbx_description
1 polymer ?
#
loop_
_entity_poly.entity_id
_entity_poly.type
_entity_poly.pdbx_seq_one_letter_code
_entity_poly.pdbx_strand_id
1 'polypeptide(L)'
;LLPQSYPHQSVTFEQLMELGMVSHPDAMHYWSQIVSQYFTDKQALALQVPVRSYVNQLNQILVPVAKGLAFAVLPQFAVDNFAQPQHIRIASFATEQADNVVVSEPLFIIYKKHRPLARRYGPIIDKIRQLVK
;
A
#
# COMPACT_ATOMS: atom_id res chain seq x y z
N LEU A 1 4.73 -1.67 4.54
CA LEU A 1 5.07 -3.09 4.80
C LEU A 1 6.57 -3.25 4.80
N LEU A 2 7.10 -3.85 5.85
CA LEU A 2 8.54 -4.04 6.07
C LEU A 2 8.88 -5.52 6.12
N PRO A 3 10.14 -5.89 5.86
CA PRO A 3 10.63 -7.22 6.17
C PRO A 3 10.48 -7.52 7.67
N GLN A 4 10.13 -8.76 8.02
CA GLN A 4 10.06 -9.18 9.43
C GLN A 4 11.43 -9.05 10.14
N SER A 5 12.52 -9.23 9.39
CA SER A 5 13.90 -9.09 9.88
C SER A 5 14.34 -7.65 10.11
N TYR A 6 13.55 -6.64 9.71
CA TYR A 6 13.95 -5.25 9.88
C TYR A 6 14.08 -4.90 11.37
N PRO A 7 15.15 -4.22 11.82
CA PRO A 7 15.49 -4.16 13.26
C PRO A 7 14.60 -3.20 14.07
N HIS A 8 14.03 -2.17 13.44
CA HIS A 8 13.30 -1.11 14.15
C HIS A 8 11.80 -1.39 14.22
N GLN A 9 11.23 -1.43 15.42
CA GLN A 9 9.80 -1.66 15.62
C GLN A 9 8.95 -0.51 15.05
N SER A 10 9.37 0.73 15.32
CA SER A 10 8.83 1.94 14.70
C SER A 10 9.87 2.54 13.76
N VAL A 11 9.47 2.94 12.56
CA VAL A 11 10.36 3.44 11.53
C VAL A 11 10.22 4.94 11.29
N THR A 12 11.33 5.59 10.96
CA THR A 12 11.38 6.98 10.51
C THR A 12 11.32 7.08 8.98
N PHE A 13 11.11 8.30 8.46
CA PHE A 13 11.18 8.56 7.02
C PHE A 13 12.56 8.21 6.45
N GLU A 14 13.63 8.62 7.13
CA GLU A 14 15.02 8.41 6.69
C GLU A 14 15.36 6.91 6.59
N GLN A 15 14.88 6.11 7.54
CA GLN A 15 15.04 4.66 7.53
C GLN A 15 14.34 3.99 6.35
N LEU A 16 13.14 4.48 5.98
CA LEU A 16 12.43 4.03 4.79
C LEU A 16 13.17 4.43 3.52
N MET A 17 13.69 5.66 3.45
CA MET A 17 14.48 6.14 2.31
C MET A 17 15.77 5.33 2.12
N GLU A 18 16.44 4.95 3.21
CA GLU A 18 17.64 4.11 3.16
C GLU A 18 17.31 2.69 2.65
N LEU A 19 16.27 2.07 3.23
CA LEU A 19 15.80 0.74 2.84
C LEU A 19 15.36 0.73 1.36
N GLY A 20 14.65 1.77 0.93
CA GLY A 20 14.10 1.90 -0.41
C GLY A 20 12.88 1.02 -0.66
N MET A 21 12.18 1.30 -1.76
CA MET A 21 10.86 0.77 -2.06
C MET A 21 10.88 -0.28 -3.17
N VAL A 22 9.99 -1.26 -3.05
CA VAL A 22 9.53 -2.12 -4.16
C VAL A 22 8.50 -1.33 -4.95
N SER A 23 8.85 -0.93 -6.16
CA SER A 23 7.96 -0.21 -7.05
C SER A 23 6.98 -1.16 -7.75
N HIS A 24 5.80 -0.64 -8.05
CA HIS A 24 4.68 -1.24 -8.78
C HIS A 24 3.84 -0.09 -9.36
N PRO A 25 2.84 -0.33 -10.24
CA PRO A 25 2.10 0.75 -10.91
C PRO A 25 1.56 1.84 -9.97
N ASP A 26 1.04 1.45 -8.81
CA ASP A 26 0.44 2.36 -7.82
C ASP A 26 1.38 2.77 -6.67
N ALA A 27 2.66 2.35 -6.70
CA ALA A 27 3.55 2.46 -5.54
C ALA A 27 3.78 3.91 -5.10
N MET A 28 4.06 4.80 -6.06
CA MET A 28 4.33 6.21 -5.76
C MET A 28 3.08 6.94 -5.26
N HIS A 29 1.92 6.55 -5.75
CA HIS A 29 0.64 7.11 -5.31
C HIS A 29 0.39 6.77 -3.84
N TYR A 30 0.49 5.49 -3.47
CA TYR A 30 0.35 5.07 -2.08
C TYR A 30 1.44 5.63 -1.17
N TRP A 31 2.68 5.66 -1.63
CA TRP A 31 3.78 6.24 -0.88
C TRP A 31 3.54 7.72 -0.58
N SER A 32 3.14 8.50 -1.58
CA SER A 32 2.87 9.93 -1.41
C SER A 32 1.76 10.18 -0.39
N GLN A 33 0.71 9.34 -0.34
CA GLN A 33 -0.33 9.44 0.69
C GLN A 33 0.19 9.15 2.09
N ILE A 34 1.04 8.13 2.26
CA ILE A 34 1.67 7.84 3.55
C ILE A 34 2.55 9.02 3.98
N VAL A 35 3.39 9.55 3.09
CA VAL A 35 4.23 10.70 3.41
C VAL A 35 3.39 11.93 3.75
N SER A 36 2.32 12.21 3.01
CA SER A 36 1.49 13.39 3.28
C SER A 36 0.80 13.34 4.64
N GLN A 37 0.58 12.15 5.19
CA GLN A 37 -0.14 11.94 6.44
C GLN A 37 0.78 11.76 7.64
N TYR A 38 1.85 10.97 7.50
CA TYR A 38 2.74 10.62 8.61
C TYR A 38 4.04 11.42 8.63
N PHE A 39 4.45 12.02 7.50
CA PHE A 39 5.72 12.72 7.33
C PHE A 39 5.50 14.06 6.62
N THR A 40 4.60 14.89 7.16
CA THR A 40 4.11 16.13 6.54
C THR A 40 5.22 17.11 6.16
N ASP A 41 6.29 17.15 6.94
CA ASP A 41 7.48 17.99 6.71
C ASP A 41 8.41 17.45 5.61
N LYS A 42 8.21 16.20 5.16
CA LYS A 42 9.05 15.50 4.17
C LYS A 42 8.35 15.27 2.83
N GLN A 43 7.16 15.84 2.60
CA GLN A 43 6.41 15.66 1.35
C GLN A 43 7.22 15.98 0.08
N ALA A 44 8.03 17.04 0.10
CA ALA A 44 8.89 17.43 -1.02
C ALA A 44 9.95 16.37 -1.39
N LEU A 45 10.27 15.46 -0.45
CA LEU A 45 11.24 14.39 -0.63
C LEU A 45 10.60 13.05 -1.03
N ALA A 46 9.26 12.94 -1.02
CA ALA A 46 8.55 11.68 -1.28
C ALA A 46 8.97 11.05 -2.62
N LEU A 47 9.07 11.87 -3.67
CA LEU A 47 9.44 11.44 -5.02
C LEU A 47 10.89 10.95 -5.15
N GLN A 48 11.74 11.21 -4.15
CA GLN A 48 13.15 10.84 -4.16
C GLN A 48 13.41 9.46 -3.55
N VAL A 49 12.36 8.73 -3.17
CA VAL A 49 12.49 7.39 -2.58
C VAL A 49 13.24 6.44 -3.53
N PRO A 50 14.35 5.81 -3.09
CA PRO A 50 15.08 4.88 -3.93
C PRO A 50 14.23 3.66 -4.28
N VAL A 51 14.18 3.32 -5.58
CA VAL A 51 13.54 2.09 -6.05
C VAL A 51 14.57 0.96 -6.07
N ARG A 52 14.33 -0.11 -5.31
CA ARG A 52 15.23 -1.28 -5.23
C ARG A 52 14.81 -2.42 -6.15
N SER A 53 13.53 -2.50 -6.47
CA SER A 53 12.95 -3.56 -7.31
C SER A 53 11.67 -3.04 -7.95
N TYR A 54 11.24 -3.66 -9.04
CA TYR A 54 9.93 -3.43 -9.64
C TYR A 54 9.18 -4.74 -9.81
N VAL A 55 7.90 -4.76 -9.43
CA VAL A 55 7.02 -5.92 -9.57
C VAL A 55 5.64 -5.47 -10.04
N ASN A 56 5.12 -6.10 -11.09
CA ASN A 56 3.80 -5.77 -11.65
C ASN A 56 2.70 -6.80 -11.32
N GLN A 57 3.04 -7.89 -10.60
CA GLN A 57 2.06 -8.88 -10.16
C GLN A 57 1.78 -8.70 -8.68
N LEU A 58 0.53 -8.35 -8.33
CA LEU A 58 0.12 -8.07 -6.94
C LEU A 58 0.62 -9.13 -5.94
N ASN A 59 0.40 -10.41 -6.25
CA ASN A 59 0.77 -11.54 -5.40
C ASN A 59 2.29 -11.68 -5.18
N GLN A 60 3.10 -11.04 -6.01
CA GLN A 60 4.57 -11.10 -5.96
C GLN A 60 5.21 -9.83 -5.40
N ILE A 61 4.49 -8.71 -5.25
CA ILE A 61 5.06 -7.44 -4.78
C ILE A 61 5.73 -7.61 -3.40
N LEU A 62 5.17 -8.47 -2.55
CA LEU A 62 5.67 -8.72 -1.19
C LEU A 62 6.81 -9.75 -1.11
N VAL A 63 7.13 -10.44 -2.21
CA VAL A 63 8.26 -11.39 -2.25
C VAL A 63 9.61 -10.71 -1.96
N PRO A 64 9.99 -9.59 -2.63
CA PRO A 64 11.23 -8.88 -2.30
C PRO A 64 11.24 -8.29 -0.89
N VAL A 65 10.06 -7.90 -0.35
CA VAL A 65 9.94 -7.44 1.04
C VAL A 65 10.21 -8.59 2.01
N ALA A 66 9.59 -9.75 1.81
CA ALA A 66 9.82 -10.95 2.61
C ALA A 66 11.29 -11.41 2.59
N LYS A 67 12.02 -11.12 1.51
CA LYS A 67 13.46 -11.39 1.37
C LYS A 67 14.37 -10.33 2.00
N GLY A 68 13.83 -9.27 2.60
CA GLY A 68 14.62 -8.25 3.27
C GLY A 68 15.19 -7.15 2.36
N LEU A 69 14.74 -7.04 1.11
CA LEU A 69 15.39 -6.17 0.11
C LEU A 69 14.91 -4.71 0.15
N ALA A 70 13.65 -4.48 0.52
CA ALA A 70 12.99 -3.18 0.43
C ALA A 70 11.67 -3.19 1.20
N PHE A 71 11.05 -2.02 1.37
CA PHE A 71 9.67 -1.89 1.84
C PHE A 71 8.68 -1.80 0.67
N ALA A 72 7.39 -1.98 0.93
CA ALA A 72 6.32 -1.70 -0.03
C ALA A 72 5.15 -0.99 0.67
N VAL A 73 4.39 -0.19 -0.06
CA VAL A 73 3.12 0.37 0.41
C VAL A 73 2.00 -0.27 -0.40
N LEU A 74 1.11 -0.97 0.28
CA LEU A 74 0.00 -1.69 -0.35
C LEU A 74 -1.24 -1.63 0.56
N PRO A 75 -2.44 -1.76 -0.02
CA PRO A 75 -3.66 -1.90 0.76
C PRO A 75 -3.66 -3.16 1.62
N GLN A 76 -4.47 -3.15 2.69
CA GLN A 76 -4.55 -4.24 3.67
C GLN A 76 -4.83 -5.62 3.04
N PHE A 77 -5.73 -5.69 2.05
CA PHE A 77 -6.07 -6.97 1.41
C PHE A 77 -4.87 -7.68 0.77
N ALA A 78 -3.85 -6.93 0.33
CA ALA A 78 -2.65 -7.51 -0.26
C ALA A 78 -1.81 -8.24 0.80
N VAL A 79 -1.84 -7.77 2.05
CA VAL A 79 -1.23 -8.44 3.21
C VAL A 79 -1.99 -9.71 3.53
N ASP A 80 -3.32 -9.63 3.60
CA ASP A 80 -4.20 -10.73 3.99
C ASP A 80 -4.14 -11.93 3.02
N ASN A 81 -3.81 -11.66 1.75
CA ASN A 81 -3.69 -12.68 0.69
C ASN A 81 -2.25 -13.10 0.40
N PHE A 82 -1.26 -12.59 1.13
CA PHE A 82 0.13 -12.98 0.90
C PHE A 82 0.42 -14.36 1.50
N ALA A 83 1.13 -15.21 0.75
CA ALA A 83 1.37 -16.60 1.14
C ALA A 83 2.36 -16.77 2.31
N GLN A 84 3.14 -15.75 2.64
CA GLN A 84 4.21 -15.82 3.65
C GLN A 84 4.14 -14.65 4.65
N PRO A 85 3.00 -14.46 5.35
CA PRO A 85 2.80 -13.30 6.22
C PRO A 85 3.84 -13.22 7.35
N GLN A 86 4.40 -14.34 7.80
CA GLN A 86 5.43 -14.39 8.84
C GLN A 86 6.76 -13.72 8.46
N HIS A 87 7.00 -13.42 7.18
CA HIS A 87 8.22 -12.78 6.71
C HIS A 87 8.06 -11.27 6.48
N ILE A 88 6.87 -10.73 6.72
CA ILE A 88 6.58 -9.30 6.57
C ILE A 88 5.87 -8.79 7.82
N ARG A 89 5.90 -7.48 8.00
CA ARG A 89 5.06 -6.80 9.00
C ARG A 89 4.53 -5.48 8.51
N ILE A 90 3.42 -5.08 9.12
CA ILE A 90 2.89 -3.73 9.00
C ILE A 90 3.84 -2.79 9.75
N ALA A 91 4.17 -1.66 9.13
CA ALA A 91 5.08 -0.69 9.72
C ALA A 91 4.32 0.14 10.77
N SER A 92 4.95 0.37 11.90
CA SER A 92 4.57 1.46 12.82
C SER A 92 5.51 2.63 12.57
N PHE A 93 5.02 3.86 12.69
CA PHE A 93 5.82 5.06 12.44
C PHE A 93 6.23 5.72 13.75
N ALA A 94 7.48 6.20 13.82
CA ALA A 94 7.98 6.92 14.98
C ALA A 94 7.61 8.42 14.88
N THR A 95 6.32 8.72 14.76
CA THR A 95 5.80 10.09 14.63
C THR A 95 4.65 10.32 15.59
N GLU A 96 4.45 11.56 16.03
CA GLU A 96 3.41 11.93 17.00
C GLU A 96 1.98 11.69 16.48
N GLN A 97 1.82 11.61 15.14
CA GLN A 97 0.53 11.32 14.50
C GLN A 97 0.25 9.81 14.32
N ALA A 98 1.17 8.93 14.70
CA ALA A 98 1.10 7.50 14.35
C ALA A 98 -0.13 6.76 14.91
N ASP A 99 -0.67 7.20 16.06
CA ASP A 99 -1.72 6.45 16.77
C ASP A 99 -3.16 6.77 16.31
N ASN A 100 -3.38 7.81 15.48
CA ASN A 100 -4.73 8.31 15.16
C ASN A 100 -5.04 8.44 13.66
N VAL A 101 -4.15 8.00 12.79
CA VAL A 101 -4.30 8.19 11.34
C VAL A 101 -4.59 6.87 10.66
N VAL A 102 -5.66 6.82 9.87
CA VAL A 102 -5.97 5.70 8.98
C VAL A 102 -6.01 6.24 7.57
N VAL A 103 -5.20 5.68 6.67
CA VAL A 103 -5.20 6.02 5.26
C VAL A 103 -6.07 5.00 4.53
N SER A 104 -7.21 5.46 3.99
CA SER A 104 -8.17 4.62 3.29
C SER A 104 -8.53 5.20 1.94
N GLU A 105 -8.70 4.35 0.94
CA GLU A 105 -9.19 4.75 -0.38
C GLU A 105 -10.61 4.24 -0.64
N PRO A 106 -11.51 5.09 -1.17
CA PRO A 106 -12.83 4.64 -1.58
C PRO A 106 -12.76 3.74 -2.82
N LEU A 107 -13.59 2.70 -2.84
CA LEU A 107 -13.79 1.84 -4.01
C LEU A 107 -14.97 2.34 -4.83
N PHE A 108 -14.76 2.43 -6.15
CA PHE A 108 -15.76 2.97 -7.07
C PHE A 108 -16.22 1.93 -8.10
N ILE A 109 -17.51 1.97 -8.45
CA ILE A 109 -18.07 1.28 -9.62
C ILE A 109 -18.29 2.33 -10.71
N ILE A 110 -17.56 2.21 -11.82
CA ILE A 110 -17.55 3.21 -12.90
C ILE A 110 -18.32 2.66 -14.11
N TYR A 111 -19.18 3.49 -14.71
CA TYR A 111 -19.89 3.18 -15.96
C TYR A 111 -20.05 4.44 -16.83
N LYS A 112 -20.28 4.23 -18.14
CA LYS A 112 -20.41 5.34 -19.10
C LYS A 112 -21.71 6.11 -18.86
N LYS A 113 -21.61 7.42 -18.62
CA LYS A 113 -22.74 8.34 -18.36
C LYS A 113 -23.89 8.21 -19.37
N HIS A 114 -23.56 8.09 -20.66
CA HIS A 114 -24.54 8.08 -21.75
C HIS A 114 -24.86 6.68 -22.28
N ARG A 115 -24.53 5.63 -21.53
CA ARG A 115 -24.88 4.25 -21.89
C ARG A 115 -25.61 3.58 -20.74
N PRO A 116 -26.92 3.31 -20.87
CA PRO A 116 -27.65 2.61 -19.81
C PRO A 116 -27.03 1.24 -19.57
N LEU A 117 -26.87 0.90 -18.30
CA LEU A 117 -26.30 -0.37 -17.90
C LEU A 117 -27.34 -1.48 -18.10
N ALA A 118 -26.95 -2.59 -18.74
CA ALA A 118 -27.85 -3.72 -18.94
C ALA A 118 -28.28 -4.33 -17.59
N ARG A 119 -29.56 -4.72 -17.46
CA ARG A 119 -30.13 -5.23 -16.20
C ARG A 119 -29.35 -6.39 -15.57
N ARG A 120 -28.70 -7.23 -16.38
CA ARG A 120 -27.84 -8.35 -15.93
C ARG A 120 -26.70 -7.94 -14.98
N TYR A 121 -26.27 -6.68 -15.03
CA TYR A 121 -25.20 -6.19 -14.15
C TYR A 121 -25.70 -5.81 -12.75
N GLY A 122 -27.01 -5.58 -12.57
CA GLY A 122 -27.58 -5.25 -11.26
C GLY A 122 -27.23 -6.30 -10.19
N PRO A 123 -27.56 -7.59 -10.41
CA PRO A 123 -27.23 -8.66 -9.45
C PRO A 123 -25.72 -8.77 -9.15
N ILE A 124 -24.86 -8.51 -10.15
CA ILE A 124 -23.40 -8.55 -9.99
C ILE A 124 -22.94 -7.40 -9.09
N ILE A 125 -23.42 -6.18 -9.35
CA ILE A 125 -23.11 -4.99 -8.55
C ILE A 125 -23.56 -5.16 -7.11
N ASP A 126 -24.77 -5.69 -6.91
CA ASP A 126 -25.30 -5.93 -5.57
C ASP A 126 -24.45 -6.97 -4.83
N LYS A 127 -23.99 -8.02 -5.53
CA LYS A 127 -23.09 -9.00 -4.95
C LYS A 127 -21.73 -8.40 -4.57
N ILE A 128 -21.15 -7.55 -5.44
CA ILE A 128 -19.90 -6.85 -5.13
C ILE A 128 -20.06 -5.98 -3.88
N ARG A 129 -21.14 -5.19 -3.79
CA ARG A 129 -21.43 -4.33 -2.62
C ARG A 129 -21.59 -5.10 -1.31
N GLN A 130 -22.09 -6.34 -1.36
CA GLN A 130 -22.20 -7.20 -0.17
C GLN A 130 -20.85 -7.77 0.28
N LEU A 131 -19.91 -7.97 -0.64
CA LEU A 131 -18.64 -8.63 -0.38
C LEU A 131 -17.52 -7.66 -0.02
N VAL A 132 -17.58 -6.44 -0.55
CA VAL A 132 -16.62 -5.37 -0.27
C VAL A 132 -17.12 -4.60 0.95
N LYS A 133 -16.35 -4.64 2.05
CA LYS A 133 -16.57 -3.84 3.26
C LYS A 133 -15.85 -2.51 3.16
#